data_AF-A0A9E3GU57-F1
#
_entry.id   AF-A0A9E3GU57-F1
#
_cell.length_a   1.000
_cell.length_b   1.000
_cell.length_c   1.000
_cell.angle_alpha   90.00
_cell.angle_beta   90.00
_cell.angle_gamma   90.00
#
_symmetry.space_group_name_H-M   'P 1'
#
loop_
_entity.id
_entity.type
_entity.pdbx_description
1 polymer ?
#
loop_
_entity_poly.entity_id
_entity_poly.type
_entity_poly.pdbx_seq_one_letter_code
_entity_poly.pdbx_strand_id
1 'polypeptide(L)'
;MSAVSGERHWVPAGHVDETSPPPRPTPDDWIVRLADDGAPALAGAEEDDEPTRLCDGETVLFAWNEQHGYAVLTFAEDGTWHVDRPMPPHPEGGRMYVAMGRDWETMTDALDNFVRDLRGHEAATGPHRLSYFAWSDVDVPFVFHEATKSFRGPLPVAPNPGAAT
;
A
#
# COMPACT_ATOMS: atom_id res chain seq x y z
N MET A 1 -4.94 1.97 -23.92
CA MET A 1 -3.63 1.80 -23.25
C MET A 1 -3.90 0.96 -22.01
N SER A 2 -3.33 -0.24 -21.92
CA SER A 2 -3.51 -1.10 -20.74
C SER A 2 -2.71 -0.53 -19.58
N ALA A 3 -3.34 -0.39 -18.41
CA ALA A 3 -2.63 -0.04 -17.19
C ALA A 3 -1.58 -1.12 -16.90
N VAL A 4 -0.35 -0.70 -16.61
CA VAL A 4 0.66 -1.60 -16.03
C VAL A 4 0.24 -1.79 -14.57
N SER A 5 -0.45 -2.90 -14.28
CA SER A 5 -0.71 -3.28 -12.89
C SER A 5 0.63 -3.63 -12.25
N GLY A 6 0.90 -3.02 -11.09
CA GLY A 6 2.05 -3.39 -10.28
C GLY A 6 1.82 -4.75 -9.64
N GLU A 7 2.89 -5.38 -9.17
CA GLU A 7 2.78 -6.56 -8.33
C GLU A 7 2.25 -6.15 -6.95
N ARG A 8 1.12 -6.72 -6.54
CA ARG A 8 0.49 -6.45 -5.24
C ARG A 8 1.28 -7.08 -4.13
N HIS A 9 1.56 -6.28 -3.11
CA HIS A 9 2.02 -6.71 -1.81
C HIS A 9 0.95 -6.39 -0.77
N TRP A 10 0.99 -7.05 0.37
CA TRP A 10 -0.11 -7.11 1.32
C TRP A 10 0.34 -6.72 2.72
N VAL A 11 -0.53 -6.02 3.42
CA VAL A 11 -0.40 -5.66 4.83
C VAL A 11 -1.75 -5.92 5.50
N PRO A 12 -1.82 -6.55 6.68
CA PRO A 12 -3.06 -6.64 7.44
C PRO A 12 -3.63 -5.24 7.64
N ALA A 13 -4.92 -5.06 7.34
CA ALA A 13 -5.54 -3.74 7.33
C ALA A 13 -5.41 -3.03 8.69
N GLY A 14 -5.46 -3.79 9.79
CA GLY A 14 -5.25 -3.26 11.14
C GLY A 14 -3.83 -2.77 11.43
N HIS A 15 -2.85 -3.05 10.57
CA HIS A 15 -1.47 -2.54 10.67
C HIS A 15 -1.21 -1.37 9.72
N VAL A 16 -2.18 -0.97 8.90
CA VAL A 16 -2.04 0.19 8.03
C VAL A 16 -2.34 1.45 8.84
N ASP A 17 -1.28 2.20 9.12
CA ASP A 17 -1.32 3.49 9.83
C ASP A 17 -0.26 4.45 9.24
N GLU A 18 0.00 5.57 9.92
CA GLU A 18 1.03 6.57 9.58
C GLU A 18 2.39 5.93 9.23
N THR A 19 2.82 4.96 10.05
CA THR A 19 3.97 4.10 9.76
C THR A 19 3.51 2.67 9.56
N SER A 20 3.23 2.31 8.31
CA SER A 20 2.86 0.94 7.97
C SER A 20 4.10 0.04 7.87
N PRO A 21 4.01 -1.23 8.32
CA PRO A 21 5.10 -2.18 8.12
C PRO A 21 5.32 -2.48 6.63
N PRO A 22 6.50 -2.97 6.25
CA PRO A 22 6.78 -3.33 4.87
C PRO A 22 5.75 -4.33 4.31
N PRO A 23 5.07 -4.01 3.18
CA PRO A 23 4.18 -4.94 2.51
C PRO A 23 4.88 -6.24 2.11
N ARG A 24 4.20 -7.38 2.27
CA ARG A 24 4.73 -8.72 1.93
C ARG A 24 4.12 -9.27 0.65
N PRO A 25 4.81 -10.12 -0.13
CA PRO A 25 4.31 -10.58 -1.43
C PRO A 25 2.94 -11.28 -1.37
N THR A 26 2.67 -12.01 -0.30
CA THR A 26 1.39 -12.72 -0.10
C THR A 26 0.83 -12.51 1.32
N PRO A 27 -0.49 -12.66 1.53
CA PRO A 27 -1.06 -12.72 2.87
C PRO A 27 -0.47 -13.84 3.74
N ASP A 28 -0.08 -14.97 3.14
CA ASP A 28 0.53 -16.11 3.84
C ASP A 28 1.87 -15.73 4.50
N ASP A 29 2.59 -14.79 3.91
CA ASP A 29 3.87 -14.32 4.45
C ASP A 29 3.70 -13.59 5.79
N TRP A 30 2.48 -13.24 6.20
CA TRP A 30 2.17 -12.68 7.53
C TRP A 30 1.96 -13.73 8.62
N ILE A 31 1.96 -15.01 8.26
CA ILE A 31 1.78 -16.11 9.22
C ILE A 31 3.12 -16.43 9.88
N VAL A 32 3.16 -16.33 11.20
CA VAL A 32 4.26 -16.76 12.07
C VAL A 32 3.81 -17.89 12.99
N ARG A 33 4.73 -18.41 13.80
CA ARG A 33 4.42 -19.41 14.84
C ARG A 33 4.63 -18.80 16.21
N LEU A 34 3.66 -19.00 17.11
CA LEU A 34 3.83 -18.65 18.51
C LEU A 34 4.97 -19.46 19.15
N ALA A 35 5.73 -18.82 20.03
CA ALA A 35 6.92 -19.42 20.63
C ALA A 35 6.59 -20.53 21.66
N ASP A 36 5.39 -20.49 22.24
CA ASP A 36 4.95 -21.38 23.31
C ASP A 36 4.48 -22.75 22.80
N ASP A 37 3.57 -22.78 21.82
CA ASP A 37 2.96 -24.01 21.30
C ASP A 37 3.11 -24.21 19.80
N GLY A 38 3.75 -23.28 19.10
CA GLY A 38 3.96 -23.35 17.66
C GLY A 38 2.69 -23.14 16.83
N ALA A 39 1.59 -22.70 17.44
CA ALA A 39 0.35 -22.41 16.73
C ALA A 39 0.55 -21.27 15.71
N PRO A 40 -0.16 -21.30 14.57
CA PRO A 40 -0.11 -20.21 13.61
C PRO A 40 -0.69 -18.94 14.21
N ALA A 41 -0.03 -17.82 13.94
CA ALA A 41 -0.43 -16.50 14.38
C ALA A 41 -0.16 -15.49 13.27
N LEU A 42 -0.92 -14.40 13.27
CA LEU A 42 -0.65 -13.21 12.48
C LEU A 42 0.49 -12.44 13.14
N ALA A 43 1.56 -12.14 12.40
CA ALA A 43 2.64 -11.29 12.88
C ALA A 43 2.11 -9.90 13.24
N GLY A 44 2.66 -9.28 14.29
CA GLY A 44 2.35 -7.90 14.63
C GLY A 44 2.86 -6.89 13.60
N ALA A 45 2.55 -5.60 13.80
CA ALA A 45 2.99 -4.54 12.91
C ALA A 45 4.49 -4.26 13.09
N GLU A 46 4.97 -4.26 14.32
CA GLU A 46 6.37 -4.07 14.68
C GLU A 46 7.03 -5.36 15.20
N GLU A 47 8.37 -5.37 15.33
CA GLU A 47 9.12 -6.55 15.80
C GLU A 47 8.78 -6.95 17.23
N ASP A 48 8.41 -5.98 18.08
CA ASP A 48 8.07 -6.18 19.49
C ASP A 48 6.57 -6.42 19.73
N ASP A 49 5.73 -6.33 18.69
CA ASP A 49 4.29 -6.58 18.80
C ASP A 49 4.01 -8.08 18.98
N GLU A 50 3.14 -8.41 19.94
CA GLU A 50 2.73 -9.78 20.19
C GLU A 50 1.91 -10.34 19.00
N PRO A 51 2.32 -11.47 18.39
CA PRO A 51 1.54 -12.09 17.33
C PRO A 51 0.16 -12.54 17.81
N THR A 52 -0.85 -12.36 16.97
CA THR A 52 -2.24 -12.74 17.30
C THR A 52 -2.53 -14.14 16.78
N ARG A 53 -2.93 -15.07 17.67
CA ARG A 53 -3.28 -16.46 17.27
C ARG A 53 -4.36 -16.48 16.20
N LEU A 54 -4.15 -17.26 15.14
CA LEU A 54 -5.13 -17.47 14.08
C LEU A 54 -6.01 -18.69 14.35
N CYS A 55 -7.31 -18.57 14.11
CA CYS A 55 -8.29 -19.64 14.22
C CYS A 55 -8.77 -20.11 12.84
N ASP A 56 -9.05 -21.41 12.69
CA ASP A 56 -9.62 -21.94 11.43
C ASP A 56 -10.94 -21.22 11.07
N GLY A 57 -11.06 -20.75 9.82
CA GLY A 57 -12.21 -19.99 9.34
C GLY A 57 -12.20 -18.50 9.74
N GLU A 58 -11.19 -18.04 10.48
CA GLU A 58 -11.04 -16.62 10.81
C GLU A 58 -10.80 -15.78 9.54
N THR A 59 -11.51 -14.65 9.44
CA THR A 59 -11.29 -13.71 8.35
C THR A 59 -10.36 -12.60 8.81
N VAL A 60 -9.26 -12.42 8.09
CA VAL A 60 -8.33 -11.30 8.26
C VAL A 60 -8.46 -10.39 7.05
N LEU A 61 -8.55 -9.09 7.32
CA LEU A 61 -8.61 -8.06 6.32
C LEU A 61 -7.19 -7.63 5.94
N PHE A 62 -6.93 -7.47 4.64
CA PHE A 62 -5.65 -7.00 4.12
C PHE A 62 -5.83 -5.81 3.19
N ALA A 63 -5.00 -4.80 3.35
CA ALA A 63 -4.78 -3.79 2.33
C ALA A 63 -3.71 -4.26 1.34
N TRP A 64 -3.83 -3.89 0.08
CA TRP A 64 -2.76 -4.10 -0.90
C TRP A 64 -2.02 -2.81 -1.21
N ASN A 65 -0.72 -2.93 -1.50
CA ASN A 65 0.15 -1.89 -2.03
C ASN A 65 0.69 -2.32 -3.40
N GLU A 66 0.72 -1.42 -4.36
CA GLU A 66 1.38 -1.63 -5.66
C GLU A 66 2.44 -0.55 -5.89
N GLN A 67 3.62 -0.97 -6.36
CA GLN A 67 4.67 -0.04 -6.79
C GLN A 67 4.57 0.17 -8.30
N HIS A 68 4.46 1.43 -8.75
CA HIS A 68 4.34 1.80 -10.16
C HIS A 68 5.59 2.49 -10.72
N GLY A 69 6.71 2.33 -10.02
CA GLY A 69 8.01 2.82 -10.44
C GLY A 69 8.27 4.26 -10.00
N TYR A 70 9.10 4.94 -10.78
CA TYR A 70 9.62 6.27 -10.44
C TYR A 70 9.58 7.20 -11.64
N ALA A 71 9.58 8.49 -11.33
CA ALA A 71 9.76 9.58 -12.28
C ALA A 71 10.81 10.57 -11.75
N VAL A 72 11.29 11.44 -12.61
CA VAL A 72 12.16 12.58 -12.26
C VAL A 72 11.38 13.87 -12.51
N LEU A 73 11.12 14.61 -11.44
CA LEU A 73 10.60 15.97 -11.46
C LEU A 73 11.75 16.95 -11.60
N THR A 74 11.66 17.88 -12.55
CA THR A 74 12.65 18.94 -12.75
C THR A 74 11.97 20.29 -12.83
N PHE A 75 12.48 21.25 -12.06
CA PHE A 75 12.11 22.66 -12.16
C PHE A 75 13.04 23.39 -13.14
N ALA A 76 12.46 24.13 -14.07
CA ALA A 76 13.18 25.03 -14.96
C ALA A 76 13.42 26.40 -14.30
N GLU A 77 14.37 27.17 -14.84
CA GLU A 77 14.72 28.51 -14.32
C GLU A 77 13.55 29.50 -14.37
N ASP A 78 12.63 29.32 -15.33
CA ASP A 78 11.42 30.15 -15.47
C ASP A 78 10.30 29.76 -14.48
N GLY A 79 10.59 28.82 -13.56
CA GLY A 79 9.66 28.30 -12.58
C GLY A 79 8.70 27.25 -13.12
N THR A 80 8.71 26.92 -14.42
CA THR A 80 7.95 25.78 -14.94
C THR A 80 8.53 24.45 -14.45
N TRP A 81 7.74 23.37 -14.55
CA TRP A 81 8.18 22.06 -14.11
C TRP A 81 7.72 20.99 -15.10
N HIS A 82 8.45 19.87 -15.11
CA HIS A 82 8.07 18.69 -15.88
C HIS A 82 8.46 17.41 -15.13
N VAL A 83 7.75 16.33 -15.43
CA VAL A 83 8.14 14.97 -15.08
C VAL A 83 8.48 14.20 -16.36
N ASP A 84 9.51 13.37 -16.30
CA ASP A 84 9.89 12.49 -17.42
C ASP A 84 8.84 11.38 -17.69
N ARG A 85 8.02 11.08 -16.69
CA ARG A 85 6.91 10.14 -16.75
C ARG A 85 5.71 10.68 -15.95
N PRO A 86 4.49 10.65 -16.51
CA PRO A 86 3.30 11.08 -15.77
C PRO A 86 2.98 10.11 -14.64
N MET A 87 2.30 10.63 -13.61
CA MET A 87 1.68 9.81 -12.58
C MET A 87 0.65 8.85 -13.25
N PRO A 88 0.71 7.53 -12.97
CA PRO A 88 -0.27 6.58 -13.48
C PRO A 88 -1.69 6.92 -13.02
N PRO A 89 -2.73 6.49 -13.76
CA PRO A 89 -4.10 6.58 -13.26
C PRO A 89 -4.29 5.72 -12.01
N HIS A 90 -5.34 6.00 -11.24
CA HIS A 90 -5.76 5.15 -10.14
C HIS A 90 -6.03 3.71 -10.63
N PRO A 91 -5.45 2.69 -9.99
CA PRO A 91 -5.77 1.29 -10.27
C PRO A 91 -7.20 0.96 -9.78
N GLU A 92 -7.74 -0.15 -10.26
CA GLU A 92 -9.04 -0.63 -9.79
C GLU A 92 -8.99 -0.97 -8.29
N GLY A 93 -9.89 -0.36 -7.51
CA GLY A 93 -10.02 -0.60 -6.08
C GLY A 93 -8.94 0.06 -5.22
N GLY A 94 -8.21 1.05 -5.74
CA GLY A 94 -7.22 1.78 -4.96
C GLY A 94 -6.87 3.17 -5.50
N ARG A 95 -6.16 3.92 -4.66
CA ARG A 95 -5.71 5.28 -4.92
C ARG A 95 -4.22 5.31 -5.22
N MET A 96 -3.83 6.24 -6.09
CA MET A 96 -2.46 6.46 -6.51
C MET A 96 -1.88 7.60 -5.70
N TYR A 97 -0.62 7.44 -5.30
CA TYR A 97 0.13 8.40 -4.51
C TYR A 97 1.49 8.67 -5.13
N VAL A 98 2.02 9.84 -4.82
CA VAL A 98 3.38 10.26 -5.15
C VAL A 98 4.09 10.71 -3.88
N ALA A 99 5.36 10.34 -3.75
CA ALA A 99 6.24 10.79 -2.68
C ALA A 99 7.66 11.06 -3.22
N MET A 100 8.46 11.84 -2.50
CA MET A 100 9.87 12.05 -2.78
C MET A 100 10.68 10.81 -2.39
N GLY A 101 11.20 10.06 -3.35
CA GLY A 101 11.97 8.85 -3.07
C GLY A 101 11.20 7.86 -2.17
N ARG A 102 11.63 7.68 -0.92
CA ARG A 102 10.96 6.84 0.09
C ARG A 102 10.47 7.64 1.30
N ASP A 103 10.39 8.96 1.17
CA ASP A 103 9.95 9.85 2.22
C ASP A 103 8.42 9.93 2.21
N TRP A 104 7.79 9.07 3.00
CA TRP A 104 6.33 8.94 3.05
C TRP A 104 5.63 10.14 3.70
N GLU A 105 6.35 11.01 4.40
CA GLU A 105 5.80 12.27 4.92
C GLU A 105 5.46 13.25 3.78
N THR A 106 6.08 13.08 2.62
CA THR A 106 5.82 13.89 1.41
C THR A 106 4.71 13.31 0.53
N MET A 107 4.03 12.27 0.99
CA MET A 107 2.97 11.57 0.26
C MET A 107 1.79 12.51 -0.07
N THR A 108 1.35 12.48 -1.32
CA THR A 108 0.09 13.09 -1.74
C THR A 108 -0.54 12.29 -2.88
N ASP A 109 -1.85 12.45 -3.08
CA ASP A 109 -2.61 11.76 -4.12
C ASP A 109 -2.67 12.53 -5.45
N ALA A 110 -1.99 13.68 -5.55
CA ALA A 110 -1.94 14.48 -6.77
C ALA A 110 -0.57 15.14 -6.99
N LEU A 111 -0.02 14.96 -8.20
CA LEU A 111 1.26 15.54 -8.60
C LEU A 111 1.29 17.08 -8.52
N ASP A 112 0.19 17.75 -8.85
CA ASP A 112 0.11 19.22 -8.78
C ASP A 112 0.19 19.73 -7.33
N ASN A 113 -0.43 19.02 -6.39
CA ASN A 113 -0.31 19.33 -4.96
C ASN A 113 1.13 19.12 -4.49
N PHE A 114 1.74 17.99 -4.88
CA PHE A 114 3.13 17.70 -4.56
C PHE A 114 4.07 18.83 -5.02
N VAL A 115 3.93 19.26 -6.27
CA VAL A 115 4.76 20.33 -6.85
C VAL A 115 4.52 21.67 -6.15
N ARG A 116 3.27 22.00 -5.83
CA ARG A 116 2.94 23.22 -5.09
C ARG A 116 3.64 23.25 -3.74
N ASP A 117 3.58 22.15 -3.00
CA ASP A 117 4.11 22.06 -1.64
C ASP A 117 5.65 22.06 -1.67
N LEU A 118 6.27 21.39 -2.64
CA LEU A 118 7.72 21.37 -2.82
C LEU A 118 8.31 22.75 -3.19
N ARG A 119 7.60 23.57 -3.99
CA ARG A 119 8.05 24.92 -4.36
C ARG A 119 8.24 25.86 -3.17
N GLY A 120 7.58 25.59 -2.04
CA GLY A 120 7.74 26.35 -0.80
C GLY A 120 8.97 25.97 0.02
N HIS A 121 9.67 24.89 -0.36
CA HIS A 121 10.83 24.35 0.35
C HIS A 121 12.14 24.74 -0.33
N GLU A 122 13.20 24.98 0.47
CA GLU A 122 14.56 25.21 -0.03
C GLU A 122 15.09 24.08 -0.92
N ALA A 123 14.46 22.91 -0.86
CA ALA A 123 14.75 21.75 -1.70
C ALA A 123 14.29 21.89 -3.16
N ALA A 124 13.64 22.98 -3.61
CA ALA A 124 13.04 23.06 -4.95
C ALA A 124 14.01 23.17 -6.15
N THR A 125 15.32 23.01 -5.95
CA THR A 125 16.31 23.13 -7.03
C THR A 125 16.87 21.77 -7.45
N GLY A 126 16.88 21.53 -8.77
CA GLY A 126 17.48 20.33 -9.37
C GLY A 126 16.47 19.19 -9.62
N PRO A 127 16.96 18.01 -10.02
CA PRO A 127 16.12 16.86 -10.27
C PRO A 127 15.69 16.17 -8.97
N HIS A 128 14.40 15.89 -8.83
CA HIS A 128 13.80 15.15 -7.72
C HIS A 128 13.30 13.81 -8.19
N ARG A 129 13.73 12.73 -7.54
CA ARG A 129 13.20 11.40 -7.81
C ARG A 129 11.86 11.23 -7.08
N LEU A 130 10.82 11.00 -7.84
CA LEU A 130 9.49 10.66 -7.35
C LEU A 130 9.29 9.15 -7.35
N SER A 131 8.55 8.63 -6.37
CA SER A 131 8.02 7.27 -6.38
C SER A 131 6.51 7.32 -6.55
N TYR A 132 5.99 6.46 -7.43
CA TYR A 132 4.55 6.27 -7.61
C TYR A 132 4.14 4.92 -7.02
N PHE A 133 3.14 4.94 -6.16
CA PHE A 133 2.64 3.74 -5.50
C PHE A 133 1.15 3.88 -5.23
N ALA A 134 0.46 2.75 -5.12
CA ALA A 134 -0.95 2.69 -4.83
C ALA A 134 -1.21 1.99 -3.51
N TRP A 135 -2.32 2.36 -2.87
CA TRP A 135 -2.92 1.58 -1.80
C TRP A 135 -4.38 1.27 -2.13
N SER A 136 -4.86 0.13 -1.67
CA SER A 136 -6.26 -0.24 -1.77
C SER A 136 -7.17 0.77 -1.06
N ASP A 137 -8.29 1.13 -1.70
CA ASP A 137 -9.35 1.95 -1.08
C ASP A 137 -10.27 1.11 -0.19
N VAL A 138 -10.22 -0.21 -0.34
CA VAL A 138 -11.02 -1.17 0.40
C VAL A 138 -10.15 -2.29 0.93
N ASP A 139 -10.44 -2.70 2.14
CA ASP A 139 -9.80 -3.87 2.71
C ASP A 139 -10.31 -5.15 2.06
N VAL A 140 -9.39 -6.08 1.86
CA VAL A 140 -9.61 -7.32 1.13
C VAL A 140 -9.66 -8.49 2.10
N PRO A 141 -10.80 -9.19 2.21
CA PRO A 141 -10.95 -10.30 3.15
C PRO A 141 -10.28 -11.59 2.68
N PHE A 142 -9.51 -12.20 3.57
CA PHE A 142 -8.92 -13.53 3.41
C PHE A 142 -9.28 -14.42 4.60
N VAL A 143 -9.62 -15.68 4.33
CA VAL A 143 -9.96 -16.66 5.37
C VAL A 143 -8.75 -17.52 5.69
N PHE A 144 -8.38 -17.64 6.96
CA PHE A 144 -7.35 -18.55 7.41
C PHE A 144 -7.85 -19.99 7.42
N HIS A 145 -7.05 -20.91 6.87
CA HIS A 145 -7.33 -22.34 6.88
C HIS A 145 -6.23 -23.09 7.63
N GLU A 146 -6.61 -23.66 8.76
CA GLU A 146 -5.71 -24.36 9.68
C GLU A 146 -5.09 -25.60 9.04
N ALA A 147 -5.86 -26.32 8.23
CA ALA A 147 -5.42 -27.54 7.54
C ALA A 147 -4.26 -27.28 6.57
N THR A 148 -4.20 -26.10 5.94
CA THR A 148 -3.15 -25.73 4.99
C THR A 148 -2.19 -24.68 5.53
N LYS A 149 -2.45 -24.12 6.71
CA LYS A 149 -1.68 -23.02 7.32
C LYS A 149 -1.50 -21.84 6.37
N SER A 150 -2.59 -21.47 5.70
CA SER A 150 -2.61 -20.46 4.66
C SER A 150 -3.92 -19.70 4.65
N PHE A 151 -3.90 -18.50 4.11
CA PHE A 151 -5.05 -17.70 3.76
C PHE A 151 -5.65 -18.14 2.41
N ARG A 152 -6.96 -17.97 2.26
CA ARG A 152 -7.70 -18.16 1.00
C ARG A 152 -8.54 -16.92 0.71
N GLY A 153 -8.47 -16.43 -0.52
CA GLY A 153 -9.15 -15.21 -0.94
C GLY A 153 -8.57 -14.63 -2.23
N PRO A 154 -8.97 -13.41 -2.62
CA PRO A 154 -9.92 -12.56 -1.88
C PRO A 154 -11.35 -13.14 -1.91
N LEU A 155 -12.08 -13.05 -0.79
CA LEU A 155 -13.53 -13.32 -0.84
C LEU A 155 -14.23 -12.21 -1.65
N PRO A 156 -15.28 -12.52 -2.41
CA PRO A 156 -16.07 -11.48 -3.06
C PRO A 156 -16.65 -10.55 -2.00
N VAL A 157 -16.39 -9.24 -2.15
CA VAL A 157 -17.02 -8.22 -1.32
C VAL A 157 -18.53 -8.29 -1.59
N ALA A 158 -19.33 -8.58 -0.57
CA ALA A 158 -20.77 -8.57 -0.73
C ALA A 158 -21.21 -7.17 -1.21
N PRO A 159 -22.06 -7.05 -2.24
CA PRO A 159 -22.53 -5.74 -2.69
C PRO A 159 -23.22 -5.05 -1.51
N ASN A 160 -22.82 -3.80 -1.25
CA ASN A 160 -23.40 -2.99 -0.18
C ASN A 160 -24.91 -2.81 -0.47
N PRO A 161 -25.83 -3.34 0.37
CA PRO A 161 -27.26 -3.25 0.10
C PRO A 161 -27.82 -1.82 0.16
N GLY A 162 -27.00 -0.83 0.54
CA GLY A 162 -27.36 0.59 0.61
C GLY A 162 -27.04 1.44 -0.63
N ALA A 163 -26.41 0.90 -1.68
CA ALA A 163 -25.99 1.69 -2.85
C ALA A 163 -27.06 1.81 -3.96
N ALA A 164 -28.33 1.90 -3.57
CA ALA A 164 -29.44 2.23 -4.47
C ALA A 164 -30.18 3.47 -3.94
N THR A 165 -29.72 4.66 -4.35
CA THR A 165 -30.53 5.88 -4.41
C THR A 165 -30.04 6.74 -5.56
#